data_AF-A0A6J6KN47-F1
#
_entry.id   AF-A0A6J6KN47-F1
#
_cell.length_a   1.000
_cell.length_b   1.000
_cell.length_c   1.000
_cell.angle_alpha   90.00
_cell.angle_beta   90.00
_cell.angle_gamma   90.00
#
_symmetry.space_group_name_H-M   'P 1'
#
loop_
_entity.id
_entity.type
_entity.pdbx_description
1 polymer ?
#
loop_
_entity_poly.entity_id
_entity_poly.type
_entity_poly.pdbx_seq_one_letter_code
_entity_poly.pdbx_strand_id
1 'polypeptide(L)' 'MLQRTVEADEDILGDGIALAGVAQYPARVKCALLAWMAWKDAANQAGTDNNESEISTESNKEQN' A
#
# COMPACT_ATOMS: atom_id res chain seq x y z
N MET A 1 -0.90 -24.99 13.03
CA MET A 1 -1.63 -23.82 12.47
C MET A 1 -1.94 -22.89 13.62
N LEU A 2 -1.25 -21.76 13.71
CA LEU A 2 -1.60 -20.68 14.63
C LEU A 2 -1.91 -19.46 13.76
N GLN A 3 -3.18 -19.32 13.37
CA GLN A 3 -3.63 -18.14 12.64
C GLN A 3 -3.75 -17.00 13.66
N ARG A 4 -3.06 -15.88 13.43
CA ARG A 4 -3.29 -14.66 14.20
C ARG A 4 -4.59 -14.04 13.69
N THR A 5 -5.70 -14.30 14.36
CA THR A 5 -6.98 -13.64 14.12
C THR A 5 -6.96 -12.30 14.85
N VAL A 6 -6.65 -11.22 14.13
CA VAL A 6 -6.90 -9.87 14.62
C VAL A 6 -8.29 -9.50 14.11
N GLU A 7 -9.23 -9.28 15.02
CA GLU A 7 -10.54 -8.76 14.67
C GLU A 7 -10.36 -7.33 14.14
N ALA A 8 -10.81 -7.09 12.92
CA ALA A 8 -10.70 -5.78 12.29
C ALA A 8 -11.90 -4.92 12.73
N ASP A 9 -11.61 -3.79 13.36
CA ASP A 9 -12.60 -2.87 13.92
C ASP A 9 -13.12 -1.92 12.84
N GLU A 10 -14.42 -2.00 12.53
CA GLU A 10 -15.09 -1.21 11.50
C GLU A 10 -15.13 0.28 11.85
N ASP A 11 -15.21 0.64 13.13
CA ASP A 11 -15.30 2.03 13.59
C ASP A 11 -13.97 2.78 13.37
N ILE A 12 -12.85 2.06 13.38
CA ILE A 12 -11.50 2.62 13.19
C ILE A 12 -11.06 2.52 11.74
N LEU A 13 -11.30 1.39 11.07
CA LEU A 13 -10.80 1.17 9.71
C LEU A 13 -11.71 1.75 8.62
N GLY A 14 -13.03 1.88 8.87
CA GLY A 14 -13.99 2.27 7.84
C GLY A 14 -13.85 1.41 6.57
N ASP A 15 -13.70 2.02 5.39
CA ASP A 15 -13.52 1.33 4.10
C ASP A 15 -12.24 0.46 4.04
N GLY A 16 -11.28 0.71 4.93
CA GLY A 16 -10.09 -0.14 5.11
C GLY A 16 -10.43 -1.56 5.56
N ILE A 17 -11.64 -1.81 6.07
CA ILE A 17 -12.14 -3.15 6.45
C ILE A 17 -12.16 -4.12 5.26
N ALA A 18 -12.28 -3.60 4.03
CA ALA A 18 -12.23 -4.40 2.81
C ALA A 18 -10.91 -5.18 2.67
N LEU A 19 -9.83 -4.75 3.34
CA LEU A 19 -8.53 -5.41 3.34
C LEU A 19 -8.37 -6.49 4.43
N ALA A 20 -9.32 -6.63 5.37
CA ALA A 20 -9.23 -7.60 6.47
C ALA A 20 -9.10 -9.06 5.99
N GLY A 21 -9.78 -9.40 4.88
CA GLY A 21 -9.73 -10.75 4.29
C GLY A 21 -8.39 -11.10 3.62
N VAL A 22 -7.53 -10.12 3.32
CA VAL A 22 -6.25 -10.36 2.64
C VAL A 22 -5.26 -11.10 3.54
N ALA A 23 -5.39 -10.98 4.87
CA ALA A 23 -4.56 -11.69 5.84
C ALA A 23 -4.68 -13.23 5.74
N GLN A 24 -5.77 -13.73 5.16
CA GLN A 24 -5.97 -15.16 4.92
C GLN A 24 -5.12 -15.70 3.75
N TYR A 25 -4.63 -14.82 2.87
CA TYR A 25 -3.92 -15.17 1.64
C TYR A 25 -2.54 -14.48 1.56
N PRO A 26 -1.51 -15.01 2.26
CA PRO A 26 -0.19 -14.36 2.34
C PRO A 26 0.49 -14.10 0.98
N ALA A 27 0.16 -14.88 -0.04
CA ALA A 27 0.66 -14.67 -1.40
C ALA A 27 0.13 -13.37 -2.08
N ARG A 28 -1.01 -12.82 -1.61
CA ARG A 28 -1.66 -11.62 -2.17
C ARG A 28 -1.57 -10.39 -1.26
N VAL A 29 -1.06 -10.55 -0.04
CA VAL A 29 -0.85 -9.45 0.92
C VAL A 29 -0.01 -8.32 0.33
N LYS A 30 1.04 -8.62 -0.44
CA LYS A 30 1.89 -7.59 -1.06
C LYS A 30 1.14 -6.71 -2.08
N CYS A 31 0.26 -7.30 -2.88
CA CYS A 31 -0.48 -6.58 -3.91
C CYS A 31 -1.53 -5.63 -3.28
N ALA A 32 -2.19 -6.06 -2.21
CA ALA A 32 -3.15 -5.23 -1.50
C ALA A 32 -2.47 -4.09 -0.71
N LEU A 33 -1.30 -4.36 -0.12
CA LEU A 33 -0.58 -3.37 0.69
C LEU A 33 0.27 -2.39 -0.13
N LEU A 34 0.45 -2.62 -1.42
CA LEU A 34 1.31 -1.79 -2.28
C LEU A 34 0.87 -0.33 -2.32
N ALA A 35 -0.43 -0.07 -2.47
CA ALA A 35 -0.98 1.30 -2.48
C ALA A 35 -0.76 2.01 -1.13
N TRP A 36 -0.94 1.29 -0.02
CA TRP A 36 -0.72 1.84 1.32
C TRP A 36 0.76 2.11 1.62
N MET A 37 1.67 1.27 1.11
CA MET A 37 3.11 1.50 1.23
C MET A 37 3.54 2.75 0.45
N ALA A 38 3.00 2.97 -0.75
CA ALA A 38 3.25 4.20 -1.52
C ALA A 38 2.77 5.45 -0.77
N TRP A 39 1.59 5.39 -0.15
CA TRP A 39 1.09 6.49 0.67
C TRP A 39 1.97 6.77 1.89
N LYS A 40 2.37 5.74 2.64
CA LYS A 40 3.27 5.90 3.79
C LYS A 40 4.63 6.46 3.39
N ASP A 41 5.16 6.02 2.24
CA ASP A 41 6.43 6.53 1.71
C ASP A 41 6.32 8.02 1.37
N ALA A 42 5.27 8.42 0.65
CA ALA A 42 4.98 9.83 0.36
C ALA A 42 4.71 10.65 1.64
N ALA A 43 4.01 10.11 2.63
CA ALA A 43 3.74 10.78 3.91
C ALA A 43 5.02 10.97 4.74
N ASN A 44 5.91 9.98 4.74
CA ASN A 44 7.22 10.09 5.37
C ASN A 44 8.07 11.16 4.67
N GLN A 45 8.10 11.14 3.33
CA GLN A 45 8.81 12.15 2.53
C GLN A 45 8.24 13.56 2.74
N ALA A 46 6.92 13.71 2.86
CA ALA A 46 6.28 15.00 3.16
C ALA A 46 6.59 15.52 4.59
N GLY A 47 6.97 14.63 5.52
CA GLY A 47 7.48 15.01 6.84
C GLY A 47 8.97 15.40 6.84
N THR A 48 9.69 15.05 5.78
CA THR A 48 11.11 15.36 5.55
C THR A 48 11.26 16.03 4.19
N ASP A 49 10.85 17.28 4.06
CA ASP A 49 11.15 18.07 2.86
C ASP A 49 12.66 18.04 2.60
N ASN A 50 13.13 17.37 1.54
CA ASN A 50 14.31 17.64 0.69
C ASN A 50 14.64 16.43 -0.24
N ASN A 51 14.54 16.65 -1.57
CA ASN A 51 15.11 15.90 -2.72
C ASN A 51 14.47 14.57 -3.23
N GLU A 52 13.69 14.71 -4.32
CA GLU A 52 13.74 13.99 -5.62
C GLU A 52 14.20 12.50 -5.69
N SER A 53 13.29 11.61 -6.11
CA SER A 53 13.52 10.54 -7.10
C SER A 53 12.17 9.95 -7.51
N GLU A 54 11.71 10.18 -8.75
CA GLU A 54 11.85 9.23 -9.85
C GLU A 54 11.51 7.77 -9.48
N ILE A 55 10.23 7.39 -9.66
CA ILE A 55 9.93 6.09 -10.25
C ILE A 55 9.49 6.36 -11.70
N SER A 56 10.33 5.91 -12.61
CA SER A 56 10.20 6.01 -14.05
C SER A 56 9.01 5.19 -14.56
N THR A 57 7.99 5.86 -15.08
CA THR A 57 7.16 5.31 -16.15
C THR A 57 7.05 6.31 -17.28
N GLU A 58 8.16 6.60 -17.94
CA GLU A 58 8.14 6.88 -19.37
C GLU A 58 8.53 5.60 -20.11
N SER A 59 7.54 4.80 -20.47
CA SER A 59 7.66 3.96 -21.66
C SER A 59 6.97 4.70 -22.80
N ASN A 60 7.78 5.53 -23.45
CA ASN A 60 7.66 6.03 -24.81
C ASN A 60 6.50 5.47 -25.64
N LYS A 61 5.59 6.36 -26.06
CA LYS A 61 5.08 6.33 -27.43
C LYS A 61 4.98 7.74 -28.01
N GLU A 62 6.12 8.41 -28.13
CA GLU A 62 6.31 9.39 -29.21
C GLU A 62 7.75 9.31 -29.71
N GLN A 63 7.99 8.31 -30.56
CA GLN A 63 9.13 8.23 -31.47
C GLN A 63 8.55 7.76 -32.82
N ASN A 64 7.76 8.64 -33.47
CA ASN A 64 7.76 8.92 -34.92
C ASN A 64 6.57 9.79 -35.33
#